data_AF-A0A1N6KQT5-F1
#
_entry.id   AF-A0A1N6KQT5-F1
#
_cell.length_a   1.000
_cell.length_b   1.000
_cell.length_c   1.000
_cell.angle_alpha   90.00
_cell.angle_beta   90.00
_cell.angle_gamma   90.00
#
_symmetry.space_group_name_H-M   'P 1'
#
loop_
_entity.id
_entity.type
_entity.pdbx_description
1 polymer ?
#
loop_
_entity_poly.entity_id
_entity_poly.type
_entity_poly.pdbx_seq_one_letter_code
_entity_poly.pdbx_strand_id
1 'polypeptide(L)'
;MDEPDDDATPTIGGNAEINQLIGLFDLPAFARRGQDLEYAIKRTHERCQRERSAMLDMVRVRLRQWSSAVTGPESSVAVFAAPLDSLWPLSGAEAPTWARQSAPPRRQRTIALDLIASAVRFNRRWTRFLDELGVDHVNRLIDQYNRYYLLEKECCLGSSRLAARFFTPQTEITRDSLLETYPLLPVPELKA
;
A
#
# COMPACT_ATOMS: atom_id res chain seq x y z
N MET A 1 -27.04 32.05 59.36
CA MET A 1 -28.11 32.91 58.82
C MET A 1 -27.46 34.17 58.28
N ASP A 2 -27.04 34.29 57.03
CA ASP A 2 -26.49 33.36 56.03
C ASP A 2 -25.81 34.32 55.05
N GLU A 3 -24.53 34.11 54.78
CA GLU A 3 -23.82 34.79 53.70
C GLU A 3 -24.29 34.20 52.36
N PRO A 4 -24.54 35.01 51.31
CA PRO A 4 -24.79 34.46 49.99
C PRO A 4 -23.47 34.03 49.35
N ASP A 5 -23.31 32.72 49.17
CA ASP A 5 -22.29 32.08 48.32
C ASP A 5 -22.44 32.59 46.88
N ASP A 6 -21.42 33.31 46.42
CA ASP A 6 -21.23 33.73 45.04
C ASP A 6 -20.23 32.77 44.39
N ASP A 7 -20.70 31.59 43.96
CA ASP A 7 -19.88 30.63 43.22
C ASP A 7 -20.60 30.18 41.95
N ALA A 8 -20.78 31.14 41.03
CA ALA A 8 -21.18 30.88 39.66
C ALA A 8 -19.98 30.34 38.86
N THR A 9 -19.65 29.06 39.03
CA THR A 9 -18.79 28.36 38.06
C THR A 9 -19.41 28.42 36.66
N PRO A 10 -18.74 29.01 35.65
CA PRO A 10 -19.27 29.04 34.30
C PRO A 10 -19.21 27.63 33.72
N THR A 11 -20.39 27.11 33.44
CA THR A 11 -20.61 25.79 32.84
C THR A 11 -20.04 25.77 31.42
N ILE A 12 -19.44 24.63 31.07
CA ILE A 12 -18.78 24.28 29.81
C ILE A 12 -19.76 24.44 28.62
N GLY A 13 -19.95 25.67 28.14
CA GLY A 13 -20.74 26.03 26.96
C GLY A 13 -19.90 26.28 25.69
N GLY A 14 -18.58 26.37 25.81
CA GLY A 14 -17.70 26.83 24.73
C GLY A 14 -17.54 25.87 23.54
N ASN A 15 -17.78 24.56 23.70
CA ASN A 15 -17.47 23.59 22.65
C ASN A 15 -18.43 23.67 21.44
N ALA A 16 -19.69 24.06 21.64
CA ALA A 16 -20.66 24.15 20.55
C ALA A 16 -20.45 25.43 19.71
N GLU A 17 -20.14 26.55 20.36
CA GLU A 17 -19.83 27.81 19.69
C GLU A 17 -18.49 27.76 18.97
N ILE A 18 -17.46 27.10 19.55
CA ILE A 18 -16.18 26.85 18.89
C ILE A 18 -16.37 25.96 17.65
N ASN A 19 -17.19 24.91 17.73
CA ASN A 19 -17.48 24.06 16.57
C ASN A 19 -18.31 24.79 15.50
N GLN A 20 -19.22 25.69 15.88
CA GLN A 20 -19.96 26.55 14.95
C GLN A 20 -19.08 27.62 14.31
N LEU A 21 -18.10 28.17 15.03
CA LEU A 21 -17.07 29.07 14.49
C LEU A 21 -16.08 28.33 13.57
N ILE A 22 -15.68 27.11 13.90
CA ILE A 22 -14.85 26.25 13.01
C ILE A 22 -15.60 25.90 11.71
N GLY A 23 -16.94 25.93 11.70
CA GLY A 23 -17.72 25.80 10.47
C GLY A 23 -17.74 27.06 9.57
N LEU A 24 -17.35 28.22 10.11
CA LEU A 24 -17.31 29.53 9.42
C LEU A 24 -15.90 29.90 8.92
N PHE A 25 -14.85 29.27 9.47
CA PHE A 25 -13.45 29.47 9.11
C PHE A 25 -12.89 28.18 8.51
N ASP A 26 -11.96 28.28 7.55
CA ASP A 26 -11.24 27.12 7.00
C ASP A 26 -10.77 26.15 8.11
N LEU A 27 -10.68 24.86 7.76
CA LEU A 27 -10.16 23.82 8.66
C LEU A 27 -8.86 24.28 9.37
N PRO A 28 -8.72 24.02 10.69
CA PRO A 28 -7.49 24.33 11.42
C PRO A 28 -6.25 23.78 10.70
N ALA A 29 -5.12 24.48 10.82
CA ALA A 29 -3.88 24.11 10.10
C ALA A 29 -3.48 22.64 10.33
N PHE A 30 -3.56 22.15 11.57
CA PHE A 30 -3.26 20.75 11.89
C PHE A 30 -4.19 19.77 11.16
N ALA A 31 -5.48 20.11 11.04
CA ALA A 31 -6.47 19.26 10.38
C ALA A 31 -6.19 19.16 8.87
N ARG A 32 -5.89 20.29 8.22
CA ARG A 32 -5.46 20.31 6.81
C ARG A 32 -4.20 19.49 6.59
N ARG A 33 -3.19 19.68 7.43
CA ARG A 33 -1.92 18.93 7.38
C ARG A 33 -2.14 17.42 7.49
N GLY A 34 -3.00 16.99 8.41
CA GLY A 34 -3.37 15.59 8.56
C GLY A 34 -4.05 15.03 7.30
N GLN A 35 -5.03 15.74 6.78
CA GLN A 35 -5.74 15.34 5.55
C GLN A 35 -4.82 15.29 4.34
N ASP A 36 -4.01 16.33 4.11
CA ASP A 36 -3.07 16.41 3.00
C ASP A 36 -2.09 15.24 3.02
N LEU A 37 -1.56 14.89 4.20
CA LEU A 37 -0.70 13.74 4.35
C LEU A 37 -1.43 12.43 4.04
N GLU A 38 -2.61 12.22 4.62
CA GLU A 38 -3.39 11.00 4.40
C GLU A 38 -3.70 10.80 2.91
N TYR A 39 -4.13 11.86 2.22
CA TYR A 39 -4.37 11.83 0.78
C TYR A 39 -3.10 11.55 -0.02
N ALA A 40 -1.96 12.12 0.36
CA ALA A 40 -0.69 11.91 -0.33
C ALA A 40 -0.21 10.45 -0.20
N ILE A 41 -0.26 9.87 1.01
CA ILE A 41 0.06 8.46 1.27
C ILE A 41 -0.88 7.55 0.48
N LYS A 42 -2.19 7.77 0.60
CA LYS A 42 -3.20 6.96 -0.10
C LYS A 42 -2.98 6.97 -1.61
N ARG A 43 -2.79 8.16 -2.21
CA ARG A 43 -2.54 8.31 -3.65
C ARG A 43 -1.28 7.58 -4.11
N THR A 44 -0.25 7.54 -3.27
CA THR A 44 1.01 6.85 -3.56
C THR A 44 0.80 5.35 -3.63
N HIS A 45 0.12 4.77 -2.64
CA HIS A 45 -0.23 3.35 -2.63
C HIS A 45 -1.18 2.96 -3.77
N GLU A 46 -2.19 3.78 -4.07
CA GLU A 46 -3.10 3.56 -5.20
C GLU A 46 -2.36 3.55 -6.54
N ARG A 47 -1.38 4.45 -6.72
CA ARG A 47 -0.53 4.48 -7.91
C ARG A 47 0.32 3.20 -8.00
N CYS A 48 0.97 2.81 -6.90
CA CYS A 48 1.74 1.56 -6.84
C CYS A 48 0.87 0.34 -7.20
N GLN A 49 -0.31 0.22 -6.60
CA GLN A 49 -1.23 -0.89 -6.85
C GLN A 49 -1.67 -0.96 -8.31
N ARG A 50 -2.04 0.19 -8.90
CA ARG A 50 -2.49 0.28 -10.30
C ARG A 50 -1.39 -0.11 -11.27
N GLU A 51 -0.21 0.48 -11.13
CA GLU A 51 0.94 0.23 -12.00
C GLU A 51 1.43 -1.20 -11.88
N ARG A 52 1.52 -1.70 -10.65
CA ARG A 52 1.86 -3.11 -10.41
C ARG A 52 0.87 -4.05 -11.09
N SER A 53 -0.44 -3.82 -10.91
CA SER A 53 -1.46 -4.68 -11.50
C SER A 53 -1.36 -4.70 -13.02
N ALA A 54 -1.20 -3.53 -13.66
CA ALA A 54 -1.03 -3.44 -15.12
C ALA A 54 0.22 -4.17 -15.62
N MET A 55 1.33 -4.11 -14.88
CA MET A 55 2.57 -4.82 -15.25
C MET A 55 2.46 -6.34 -15.06
N LEU A 56 1.59 -6.82 -14.16
CA LEU A 56 1.38 -8.24 -13.88
C LEU A 56 0.49 -8.94 -14.91
N ASP A 57 -0.23 -8.21 -15.77
CA ASP A 57 -1.19 -8.81 -16.71
C ASP A 57 -0.56 -9.89 -17.60
N MET A 58 0.65 -9.65 -18.11
CA MET A 58 1.35 -10.65 -18.91
C MET A 58 1.72 -11.88 -18.09
N VAL A 59 2.12 -11.73 -16.83
CA VAL A 59 2.43 -12.86 -15.94
C VAL A 59 1.17 -13.69 -15.70
N ARG A 60 0.03 -13.03 -15.41
CA ARG A 60 -1.27 -13.70 -15.24
C ARG A 60 -1.67 -14.49 -16.49
N VAL A 61 -1.48 -13.91 -17.68
CA VAL A 61 -1.71 -14.61 -18.96
C VAL A 61 -0.84 -15.84 -19.07
N ARG A 62 0.46 -15.76 -18.74
CA ARG A 62 1.37 -16.92 -18.81
C ARG A 62 1.06 -17.99 -17.78
N LEU A 63 0.63 -17.61 -16.57
CA LEU A 63 0.15 -18.55 -15.56
C LEU A 63 -1.12 -19.29 -16.02
N ARG A 64 -2.08 -18.59 -16.62
CA ARG A 64 -3.26 -19.24 -17.23
C ARG A 64 -2.89 -20.18 -18.37
N GLN A 65 -1.95 -19.78 -19.23
CA GLN A 65 -1.44 -20.66 -20.28
C GLN A 65 -0.78 -21.91 -19.70
N TRP A 66 -0.01 -21.76 -18.62
CA TRP A 66 0.58 -22.87 -17.91
C TRP A 66 -0.48 -23.83 -17.35
N SER A 67 -1.47 -23.34 -16.60
CA SER A 67 -2.52 -24.22 -16.05
C SER A 67 -3.34 -24.90 -17.14
N SER A 68 -3.55 -24.25 -18.29
CA SER A 68 -4.21 -24.84 -19.45
C SER A 68 -3.38 -25.89 -20.21
N ALA A 69 -2.11 -26.04 -19.88
CA ALA A 69 -1.19 -26.97 -20.54
C ALA A 69 -0.81 -28.18 -19.67
N VAL A 70 -1.19 -28.19 -18.38
CA VAL A 70 -0.82 -29.25 -17.44
C VAL A 70 -2.03 -29.72 -16.62
N THR A 71 -1.95 -30.92 -16.06
CA THR A 71 -3.08 -31.60 -15.40
C THR A 71 -3.21 -31.30 -13.91
N GLY A 72 -2.22 -30.64 -13.32
CA GLY A 72 -2.21 -30.32 -11.90
C GLY A 72 -0.93 -29.63 -11.44
N PRO A 73 -0.86 -29.17 -10.18
CA PRO A 73 0.28 -28.46 -9.62
C PRO A 73 1.57 -29.30 -9.61
N GLU A 74 1.45 -30.63 -9.43
CA GLU A 74 2.56 -31.57 -9.45
C GLU A 74 3.32 -31.61 -10.79
N SER A 75 2.65 -31.22 -11.88
CA SER A 75 3.27 -31.13 -13.20
C SER A 75 4.36 -30.05 -13.27
N SER A 76 4.34 -29.06 -12.37
CA SER A 76 5.39 -28.03 -12.30
C SER A 76 6.76 -28.60 -11.93
N VAL A 77 6.82 -29.66 -11.11
CA VAL A 77 8.06 -30.29 -10.61
C VAL A 77 8.84 -31.01 -11.73
N ALA A 78 8.17 -31.33 -12.83
CA ALA A 78 8.79 -31.93 -14.01
C ALA A 78 9.52 -30.89 -14.89
N VAL A 79 9.12 -29.62 -14.84
CA VAL A 79 9.63 -28.56 -15.73
C VAL A 79 10.45 -27.51 -14.99
N PHE A 80 10.08 -27.17 -13.76
CA PHE A 80 10.73 -26.16 -12.95
C PHE A 80 11.55 -26.79 -11.83
N ALA A 81 12.61 -26.09 -11.42
CA ALA A 81 13.45 -26.47 -10.28
C ALA A 81 12.73 -26.31 -8.93
N ALA A 82 11.75 -25.40 -8.85
CA ALA A 82 10.95 -25.15 -7.66
C ALA A 82 9.45 -25.02 -8.02
N PRO A 83 8.53 -25.26 -7.07
CA PRO A 83 7.09 -25.09 -7.28
C PRO A 83 6.71 -23.64 -7.61
N LEU A 84 5.63 -23.47 -8.38
CA LEU A 84 5.11 -22.15 -8.77
C LEU A 84 4.08 -21.58 -7.77
N ASP A 85 3.84 -22.24 -6.65
CA ASP A 85 2.71 -21.95 -5.76
C ASP A 85 2.71 -20.51 -5.24
N SER A 86 3.90 -19.94 -4.99
CA SER A 86 4.07 -18.56 -4.53
C SER A 86 3.72 -17.52 -5.61
N LEU A 87 3.80 -17.86 -6.90
CA LEU A 87 3.52 -16.90 -7.97
C LEU A 87 2.04 -16.57 -8.12
N TRP A 88 1.16 -17.50 -7.81
CA TRP A 88 -0.29 -17.31 -7.93
C TRP A 88 -0.80 -16.15 -7.05
N PRO A 89 -0.59 -16.15 -5.72
CA PRO A 89 -1.03 -15.05 -4.86
C PRO A 89 -0.27 -13.75 -5.15
N LEU A 90 1.04 -13.81 -5.41
CA LEU A 90 1.86 -12.61 -5.63
C LEU A 90 1.53 -11.87 -6.94
N SER A 91 1.03 -12.60 -7.95
CA SER A 91 0.56 -12.02 -9.20
C SER A 91 -0.91 -11.59 -9.15
N GLY A 92 -1.66 -12.03 -8.14
CA GLY A 92 -3.12 -11.86 -8.09
C GLY A 92 -3.83 -12.57 -9.25
N ALA A 93 -3.26 -13.67 -9.75
CA ALA A 93 -3.91 -14.49 -10.75
C ALA A 93 -5.08 -15.26 -10.12
N GLU A 94 -6.12 -15.52 -10.91
CA GLU A 94 -7.20 -16.41 -10.51
C GLU A 94 -6.69 -17.83 -10.22
N ALA A 95 -7.44 -18.58 -9.43
CA ALA A 95 -7.12 -19.96 -9.13
C ALA A 95 -6.96 -20.79 -10.42
N PRO A 96 -5.92 -21.63 -10.53
CA PRO A 96 -5.64 -22.37 -11.75
C PRO A 96 -6.77 -23.32 -12.09
N THR A 97 -7.24 -23.26 -13.34
CA THR A 97 -8.05 -24.32 -13.93
C THR A 97 -7.11 -25.22 -14.74
N TRP A 98 -6.98 -26.46 -14.30
CA TRP A 98 -6.06 -27.44 -14.89
C TRP A 98 -6.65 -28.09 -16.14
N ALA A 99 -5.77 -28.42 -17.07
CA ALA A 99 -6.16 -29.13 -18.28
C ALA A 99 -6.56 -30.59 -17.98
N ARG A 100 -7.49 -31.14 -18.78
CA ARG A 100 -7.82 -32.57 -18.70
C ARG A 100 -6.69 -33.46 -19.25
N GLN A 101 -5.90 -32.92 -20.16
CA GLN A 101 -4.81 -33.63 -20.82
C GLN A 101 -3.58 -32.73 -20.87
N SER A 102 -2.42 -33.32 -20.59
CA SER A 102 -1.15 -32.61 -20.58
C SER A 102 -0.70 -32.29 -22.00
N ALA A 103 -0.23 -31.07 -22.23
CA ALA A 103 0.34 -30.66 -23.51
C ALA A 103 1.67 -31.39 -23.77
N PRO A 104 2.15 -31.48 -25.03
CA PRO A 104 3.45 -32.07 -25.32
C PRO A 104 4.59 -31.35 -24.58
N PRO A 105 5.65 -32.06 -24.13
CA PRO A 105 6.75 -31.48 -23.33
C PRO A 105 7.41 -30.25 -23.94
N ARG A 106 7.56 -30.23 -25.28
CA ARG A 106 8.09 -29.06 -26.01
C ARG A 106 7.24 -27.81 -25.79
N ARG A 107 5.91 -27.94 -25.86
CA ARG A 107 4.97 -26.84 -25.65
C ARG A 107 4.98 -26.37 -24.20
N GLN A 108 5.03 -27.29 -23.23
CA GLN A 108 5.17 -26.94 -21.82
C GLN A 108 6.45 -26.13 -21.58
N ARG A 109 7.58 -26.55 -22.16
CA ARG A 109 8.86 -25.84 -22.03
C ARG A 109 8.82 -24.43 -22.64
N THR A 110 8.17 -24.26 -23.80
CA THR A 110 7.96 -22.93 -24.39
C THR A 110 7.14 -22.02 -23.47
N ILE A 111 6.02 -22.51 -22.93
CA ILE A 111 5.18 -21.74 -22.00
C ILE A 111 5.96 -21.39 -20.73
N ALA A 112 6.76 -22.33 -20.21
CA ALA A 112 7.62 -22.10 -19.05
C ALA A 112 8.66 -20.99 -19.29
N LEU A 113 9.35 -21.02 -20.43
CA LEU A 113 10.29 -19.96 -20.82
C LEU A 113 9.59 -18.59 -20.94
N ASP A 114 8.40 -18.55 -21.54
CA ASP A 114 7.61 -17.33 -21.65
C ASP A 114 7.18 -16.77 -20.28
N LEU A 115 6.83 -17.66 -19.34
CA LEU A 115 6.49 -17.30 -17.96
C LEU A 115 7.70 -16.70 -17.24
N ILE A 116 8.86 -17.37 -17.30
CA ILE A 116 10.12 -16.90 -16.71
C ILE A 116 10.48 -15.52 -17.27
N ALA A 117 10.48 -15.38 -18.60
CA ALA A 117 10.80 -14.13 -19.25
C ALA A 117 9.83 -13.00 -18.85
N SER A 118 8.55 -13.33 -18.62
CA SER A 118 7.54 -12.36 -18.17
C SER A 118 7.76 -11.93 -16.72
N ALA A 119 8.12 -12.85 -15.82
CA ALA A 119 8.46 -12.53 -14.43
C ALA A 119 9.72 -11.65 -14.34
N VAL A 120 10.77 -11.95 -15.11
CA VAL A 120 11.99 -11.13 -15.18
C VAL A 120 11.68 -9.72 -15.70
N ARG A 121 10.90 -9.61 -16.78
CA ARG A 121 10.49 -8.30 -17.33
C ARG A 121 9.66 -7.51 -16.32
N PHE A 122 8.75 -8.16 -15.61
CA PHE A 122 7.97 -7.56 -14.54
C PHE A 122 8.90 -6.99 -13.46
N ASN A 123 9.79 -7.80 -12.88
CA ASN A 123 10.69 -7.37 -11.80
C ASN A 123 11.56 -6.18 -12.21
N ARG A 124 12.11 -6.20 -13.44
CA ARG A 124 12.90 -5.09 -13.97
C ARG A 124 12.10 -3.81 -14.12
N ARG A 125 10.88 -3.90 -14.67
CA ARG A 125 9.99 -2.73 -14.86
C ARG A 125 9.50 -2.18 -13.53
N TRP A 126 9.14 -3.06 -12.61
CA TRP A 126 8.65 -2.70 -11.28
C TRP A 126 9.74 -1.99 -10.47
N THR A 127 10.95 -2.54 -10.48
CA THR A 127 12.12 -1.91 -9.85
C THR A 127 12.35 -0.50 -10.37
N ARG A 128 12.40 -0.34 -11.70
CA ARG A 128 12.57 0.98 -12.32
C ARG A 128 11.46 1.96 -11.95
N PHE A 129 10.21 1.49 -11.95
CA PHE A 129 9.08 2.31 -11.56
C PHE A 129 9.21 2.80 -10.11
N LEU A 130 9.63 1.93 -9.19
CA LEU A 130 9.85 2.33 -7.79
C LEU A 130 10.98 3.35 -7.66
N ASP A 131 12.06 3.19 -8.43
CA ASP A 131 13.16 4.16 -8.47
C ASP A 131 12.71 5.54 -9.00
N GLU A 132 11.75 5.56 -9.93
CA GLU A 132 11.22 6.78 -10.57
C GLU A 132 9.98 7.36 -9.86
N LEU A 133 9.41 6.66 -8.86
CA LEU A 133 8.14 7.04 -8.21
C LEU A 133 8.22 8.42 -7.52
N GLY A 134 9.41 8.79 -7.04
CA GLY A 134 9.68 10.09 -6.41
C GLY A 134 8.98 10.26 -5.06
N VAL A 135 9.35 9.43 -4.07
CA VAL A 135 8.75 9.45 -2.71
C VAL A 135 9.12 10.69 -1.88
N ASP A 136 10.13 11.45 -2.29
CA ASP A 136 10.65 12.62 -1.56
C ASP A 136 9.58 13.66 -1.23
N HIS A 137 8.62 13.88 -2.13
CA HIS A 137 7.54 14.82 -1.87
C HIS A 137 6.65 14.36 -0.71
N VAL A 138 6.29 13.08 -0.66
CA VAL A 138 5.47 12.51 0.41
C VAL A 138 6.26 12.46 1.72
N ASN A 139 7.55 12.12 1.66
CA ASN A 139 8.42 12.12 2.84
C ASN A 139 8.59 13.51 3.44
N ARG A 140 8.62 14.58 2.62
CA ARG A 140 8.56 15.96 3.13
C ARG A 140 7.24 16.27 3.85
N LEU A 141 6.11 15.75 3.36
CA LEU A 141 4.82 15.91 4.06
C LEU A 141 4.81 15.13 5.38
N ILE A 142 5.40 13.93 5.41
CA ILE A 142 5.57 13.12 6.63
C ILE A 142 6.41 13.86 7.67
N ASP A 143 7.57 14.40 7.27
CA ASP A 143 8.44 15.20 8.15
C ASP A 143 7.68 16.41 8.73
N GLN A 144 7.00 17.16 7.86
CA GLN A 144 6.20 18.32 8.31
C GLN A 144 5.07 17.92 9.25
N TYR A 145 4.37 16.82 8.99
CA TYR A 145 3.34 16.29 9.88
C TYR A 145 3.93 15.93 11.24
N ASN A 146 4.98 15.11 11.26
CA ASN A 146 5.63 14.66 12.48
C ASN A 146 6.15 15.84 13.33
N ARG A 147 6.62 16.90 12.67
CA ARG A 147 7.18 18.08 13.34
C ARG A 147 6.14 19.08 13.82
N TYR A 148 5.13 19.37 13.01
CA TYR A 148 4.25 20.52 13.24
C TYR A 148 2.82 20.15 13.66
N TYR A 149 2.33 18.96 13.32
CA TYR A 149 0.92 18.60 13.58
C TYR A 149 0.56 18.72 15.06
N LEU A 150 1.41 18.17 15.94
CA LEU A 150 1.16 18.19 17.38
C LEU A 150 1.20 19.61 17.96
N LEU A 151 2.17 20.43 17.52
CA LEU A 151 2.31 21.82 17.94
C LEU A 151 1.09 22.65 17.52
N GLU A 152 0.67 22.54 16.26
CA GLU A 152 -0.50 23.24 15.73
C GLU A 152 -1.78 22.82 16.45
N LYS A 153 -1.93 21.53 16.75
CA LYS A 153 -3.06 20.99 17.50
C LYS A 153 -3.06 21.49 18.96
N GLU A 154 -1.90 21.59 19.59
CA GLU A 154 -1.76 22.16 20.94
C GLU A 154 -2.16 23.64 20.99
N CYS A 155 -1.68 24.45 20.04
CA CYS A 155 -2.07 25.86 19.94
C CYS A 155 -3.59 26.03 19.76
N CYS A 156 -4.23 25.15 18.99
CA CYS A 156 -5.67 25.21 18.75
C CYS A 156 -6.50 24.77 19.97
N LEU A 157 -6.04 23.77 20.73
CA LEU A 157 -6.78 23.19 21.86
C LEU A 157 -6.44 23.83 23.21
N GLY A 158 -5.35 24.59 23.30
CA GLY A 158 -4.86 25.16 24.56
C GLY A 158 -4.40 24.11 25.58
N SER A 159 -4.14 22.86 25.14
CA SER A 159 -3.79 21.75 26.02
C SER A 159 -2.93 20.71 25.32
N SER A 160 -1.69 20.55 25.79
CA SER A 160 -0.75 19.51 25.33
C SER A 160 -1.31 18.10 25.53
N ARG A 161 -1.98 17.85 26.66
CA ARG A 161 -2.60 16.55 26.98
C ARG A 161 -3.70 16.18 25.99
N LEU A 162 -4.55 17.13 25.60
CA LEU A 162 -5.59 16.88 24.61
C LEU A 162 -5.01 16.77 23.19
N ALA A 163 -3.97 17.55 22.88
CA ALA A 163 -3.30 17.52 21.59
C ALA A 163 -2.60 16.18 21.31
N ALA A 164 -1.88 15.63 22.31
CA ALA A 164 -1.16 14.36 22.18
C ALA A 164 -2.09 13.16 21.94
N ARG A 165 -3.37 13.28 22.28
CA ARG A 165 -4.34 12.19 22.11
C ARG A 165 -4.48 11.81 20.64
N PHE A 166 -4.27 10.53 20.34
CA PHE A 166 -4.35 9.94 18.98
C PHE A 166 -3.33 10.49 17.96
N PHE A 167 -2.30 11.20 18.41
CA PHE A 167 -1.18 11.51 17.52
C PHE A 167 -0.28 10.28 17.37
N THR A 168 -0.05 9.88 16.12
CA THR A 168 0.85 8.78 15.78
C THR A 168 1.83 9.29 14.72
N PRO A 169 3.14 9.37 15.03
CA PRO A 169 4.16 9.69 14.05
C PRO A 169 4.09 8.73 12.86
N GLN A 170 4.25 9.27 11.66
CA GLN A 170 4.27 8.48 10.43
C GLN A 170 5.70 8.15 10.04
N THR A 171 5.95 6.90 9.64
CA THR A 171 7.25 6.47 9.13
C THR A 171 7.41 6.91 7.68
N GLU A 172 8.62 7.32 7.31
CA GLU A 172 8.95 7.64 5.93
C GLU A 172 8.68 6.44 5.00
N ILE A 173 8.20 6.75 3.79
CA ILE A 173 8.03 5.75 2.74
C ILE A 173 9.38 5.56 2.07
N THR A 174 9.92 4.37 2.18
CA THR A 174 11.17 3.99 1.51
C THR A 174 10.88 3.05 0.37
N ARG A 175 11.87 2.87 -0.51
CA ARG A 175 11.80 1.83 -1.54
C ARG A 175 11.60 0.45 -0.91
N ASP A 176 12.27 0.18 0.20
CA ASP A 176 12.21 -1.12 0.87
C ASP A 176 10.82 -1.37 1.49
N SER A 177 10.22 -0.37 2.13
CA SER A 177 8.84 -0.49 2.65
C SER A 177 7.82 -0.72 1.54
N LEU A 178 8.03 -0.12 0.36
CA LEU A 178 7.22 -0.39 -0.83
C LEU A 178 7.46 -1.80 -1.38
N LEU A 179 8.68 -2.34 -1.33
CA LEU A 179 8.97 -3.71 -1.75
C LEU A 179 8.42 -4.75 -0.76
N GLU A 180 8.37 -4.45 0.53
CA GLU A 180 7.69 -5.30 1.51
C GLU A 180 6.19 -5.38 1.23
N THR A 181 5.57 -4.25 0.90
CA THR A 181 4.13 -4.17 0.60
C THR A 181 3.81 -4.74 -0.79
N TYR A 182 4.68 -4.49 -1.78
CA TYR A 182 4.49 -4.82 -3.19
C TYR A 182 5.70 -5.60 -3.73
N PRO A 183 5.89 -6.86 -3.29
CA PRO A 183 7.12 -7.61 -3.51
C PRO A 183 7.39 -7.97 -4.95
N LEU A 184 8.66 -8.17 -5.28
CA LEU A 184 9.06 -8.77 -6.55
C LEU A 184 8.51 -10.20 -6.68
N LEU A 185 8.38 -10.67 -7.92
CA LEU A 185 8.02 -12.05 -8.17
C LEU A 185 9.25 -12.94 -8.04
N PRO A 186 9.16 -14.13 -7.41
CA PRO A 186 10.18 -15.15 -7.56
C PRO A 186 10.31 -15.53 -9.04
N VAL A 187 11.53 -15.61 -9.57
CA VAL A 187 11.76 -16.02 -10.96
C VAL A 187 11.97 -17.53 -10.98
N PRO A 188 11.09 -18.31 -11.61
CA PRO A 188 11.27 -19.76 -11.70
C PRO A 188 12.51 -20.10 -12.55
N GLU A 189 13.16 -21.20 -12.20
CA GLU A 189 14.24 -21.77 -13.00
C GLU A 189 13.77 -23.05 -13.66
N LEU A 190 14.25 -23.32 -14.87
CA LEU A 190 13.99 -24.61 -15.51
C LEU A 190 14.81 -25.70 -14.84
N LYS A 191 14.22 -26.87 -14.73
CA LYS A 191 14.95 -28.08 -14.36
C LYS A 191 15.94 -28.43 -15.47
N ALA A 192 17.18 -28.72 -15.07
CA ALA A 192 18.25 -29.19 -15.96
C ALA A 192 17.90 -30.55 -16.59
#